data_AF-A0A1E4RBV7-F1
#
_entry.id   AF-A0A1E4RBV7-F1
#
_cell.length_a   1.000
_cell.length_b   1.000
_cell.length_c   1.000
_cell.angle_alpha   90.00
_cell.angle_beta   90.00
_cell.angle_gamma   90.00
#
_symmetry.space_group_name_H-M   'P 1'
#
loop_
_entity.id
_entity.type
_entity.pdbx_description
1 polymer ?
#
loop_
_entity_poly.entity_id
_entity_poly.type
_entity_poly.pdbx_seq_one_letter_code
_entity_poly.pdbx_strand_id
1 'polypeptide(L)'
;MNHSQQAVSKDIHLKDKETYEVQSQLVYREILSSASFNTFQNPEAPASPIIITKNDLIKRRVNQVIKQLEVNHQILLTAKSNGIPKLISIVEIVKTQTKAEQYNSMQRSKSYTNPNYNHNKSTLKQKSNIFEGLDADSEDEDRPLHTHKTFQLPILNILLVEPQAGQPQRQKDLPRWTYQD
;
A
#
# COMPACT_ATOMS: atom_id res chain seq x y z
N MET A 1 -23.55 -18.22 -16.00
CA MET A 1 -22.36 -17.41 -15.65
C MET A 1 -21.18 -18.36 -15.58
N ASN A 2 -20.08 -18.10 -16.31
CA ASN A 2 -18.95 -19.04 -16.42
C ASN A 2 -18.09 -19.04 -15.14
N HIS A 3 -17.95 -20.20 -14.50
CA HIS A 3 -17.14 -20.40 -13.29
C HIS A 3 -15.63 -20.11 -13.49
N SER A 4 -15.11 -20.26 -14.71
CA SER A 4 -13.70 -20.03 -15.05
C SER A 4 -13.27 -18.57 -14.97
N GLN A 5 -14.14 -17.62 -15.36
CA GLN A 5 -13.81 -16.19 -15.36
C GLN A 5 -13.77 -15.57 -13.96
N GLN A 6 -14.52 -16.13 -13.01
CA GLN A 6 -14.47 -15.70 -11.61
C GLN A 6 -13.19 -16.16 -10.90
N ALA A 7 -12.62 -17.31 -11.29
CA ALA A 7 -11.38 -17.81 -10.71
C ALA A 7 -10.19 -16.91 -11.09
N VAL A 8 -10.00 -16.65 -12.40
CA VAL A 8 -8.89 -15.83 -12.91
C VAL A 8 -8.87 -14.41 -12.34
N SER A 9 -10.03 -13.78 -12.19
CA SER A 9 -10.13 -12.44 -11.59
C SER A 9 -9.71 -12.43 -10.12
N LYS A 10 -10.11 -13.46 -9.34
CA LYS A 10 -9.69 -13.61 -7.94
C LYS A 10 -8.18 -13.81 -7.82
N ASP A 11 -7.58 -14.57 -8.72
CA ASP A 11 -6.14 -14.85 -8.71
C ASP A 11 -5.31 -13.60 -9.00
N ILE A 12 -5.73 -12.77 -9.97
CA ILE A 12 -5.08 -11.48 -10.26
C ILE A 12 -5.19 -10.52 -9.08
N HIS A 13 -6.37 -10.43 -8.46
CA HIS A 13 -6.58 -9.60 -7.28
C HIS A 13 -5.73 -10.02 -6.08
N LEU A 14 -5.57 -11.33 -5.87
CA LEU A 14 -4.72 -11.87 -4.81
C LEU A 14 -3.25 -11.52 -5.07
N LYS A 15 -2.77 -11.73 -6.29
CA LYS A 15 -1.39 -11.40 -6.68
C LYS A 15 -1.07 -9.89 -6.53
N ASP A 16 -1.99 -9.01 -6.92
CA ASP A 16 -1.86 -7.56 -6.74
C ASP A 16 -1.84 -7.15 -5.26
N LYS A 17 -2.49 -7.92 -4.39
CA LYS A 17 -2.47 -7.72 -2.94
C LYS A 17 -1.13 -8.17 -2.36
N GLU A 18 -0.70 -9.39 -2.66
CA GLU A 18 0.58 -9.94 -2.18
C GLU A 18 1.78 -9.07 -2.62
N THR A 19 1.79 -8.64 -3.88
CA THR A 19 2.83 -7.75 -4.40
C THR A 19 2.92 -6.46 -3.59
N TYR A 20 1.77 -5.88 -3.22
CA TYR A 20 1.71 -4.67 -2.41
C TYR A 20 2.18 -4.90 -0.97
N GLU A 21 1.81 -6.03 -0.35
CA GLU A 21 2.26 -6.39 1.00
C GLU A 21 3.77 -6.56 1.05
N VAL A 22 4.36 -7.24 0.05
CA VAL A 22 5.81 -7.40 -0.09
C VAL A 22 6.50 -6.04 -0.27
N GLN A 23 6.00 -5.19 -1.15
CA GLN A 23 6.56 -3.84 -1.35
C GLN A 23 6.54 -3.01 -0.06
N SER A 24 5.44 -3.08 0.69
CA SER A 24 5.29 -2.38 1.96
C SER A 24 6.32 -2.84 2.98
N GLN A 25 6.58 -4.15 3.05
CA GLN A 25 7.59 -4.72 3.93
C GLN A 25 9.01 -4.31 3.52
N LEU A 26 9.30 -4.24 2.22
CA LEU A 26 10.61 -3.79 1.73
C LEU A 26 10.88 -2.34 2.12
N VAL A 27 9.90 -1.45 1.95
CA VAL A 27 9.99 -0.05 2.40
C VAL A 27 10.23 0.02 3.90
N TYR A 28 9.52 -0.79 4.70
CA TYR A 28 9.71 -0.83 6.14
C TYR A 28 11.15 -1.25 6.52
N ARG A 29 11.67 -2.30 5.88
CA ARG A 29 13.04 -2.77 6.12
C ARG A 29 14.10 -1.75 5.71
N GLU A 30 13.86 -1.01 4.63
CA GLU A 30 14.73 0.08 4.18
C GLU A 30 14.80 1.20 5.22
N ILE A 31 13.67 1.58 5.82
CA ILE A 31 13.64 2.57 6.92
C ILE A 31 14.44 2.04 8.11
N LEU A 32 14.18 0.81 8.55
CA LEU A 32 14.83 0.21 9.71
C LEU A 32 16.34 0.03 9.53
N SER A 33 16.83 -0.21 8.30
CA SER A 33 18.26 -0.35 8.02
C SER A 33 18.97 0.99 7.83
N SER A 34 18.23 2.09 7.68
CA SER A 34 18.82 3.41 7.50
C SER A 34 19.45 3.91 8.79
N ALA A 35 20.66 4.48 8.67
CA ALA A 35 21.42 5.00 9.82
C ALA A 35 20.63 6.04 10.62
N SER A 36 19.70 6.75 9.96
CA SER A 36 18.81 7.73 10.55
C SER A 36 17.88 7.14 11.63
N PHE A 37 17.49 5.85 11.55
CA PHE A 37 16.49 5.21 12.42
C PHE A 37 17.02 4.03 13.25
N ASN A 38 18.31 3.70 13.12
CA ASN A 38 18.95 2.64 13.90
C ASN A 38 18.91 2.90 15.42
N THR A 39 18.65 4.13 15.86
CA THR A 39 18.56 4.50 17.27
C THR A 39 17.27 4.03 17.96
N PHE A 40 16.25 3.64 17.19
CA PHE A 40 14.94 3.18 17.69
C PHE A 40 14.76 1.66 17.62
N GLN A 41 15.84 0.89 17.51
CA GLN A 41 15.77 -0.57 17.51
C GLN A 41 15.36 -1.10 18.88
N ASN A 42 14.06 -1.10 19.16
CA ASN A 42 13.47 -2.07 20.06
C ASN A 42 13.52 -3.43 19.34
N PRO A 43 14.20 -4.47 19.88
CA PRO A 43 14.18 -5.81 19.30
C PRO A 43 12.76 -6.41 19.25
N GLU A 44 11.78 -5.81 19.93
CA GLU A 44 10.35 -6.14 19.86
C GLU A 44 9.54 -5.25 18.88
N ALA A 45 10.21 -4.38 18.10
CA ALA A 45 9.53 -3.53 17.12
C ALA A 45 8.65 -4.36 16.17
N PRO A 46 7.45 -3.86 15.79
CA PRO A 46 6.46 -4.63 15.06
C PRO A 46 7.10 -5.11 13.77
N ALA A 47 6.95 -6.41 13.51
CA ALA A 47 7.59 -7.10 12.40
C ALA A 47 7.11 -6.62 11.01
N SER A 48 6.10 -5.72 10.96
CA SER A 48 5.42 -5.35 9.73
C SER A 48 4.81 -3.95 9.78
N PRO A 49 4.72 -3.26 8.62
CA PRO A 49 3.95 -2.02 8.51
C PRO A 49 2.45 -2.25 8.77
N ILE A 50 1.75 -1.21 9.24
CA ILE A 50 0.29 -1.23 9.31
C ILE A 50 -0.29 -0.85 7.94
N ILE A 51 -0.95 -1.82 7.32
CA ILE A 51 -1.68 -1.60 6.07
C ILE A 51 -3.09 -1.11 6.38
N ILE A 52 -3.44 0.05 5.83
CA ILE A 52 -4.76 0.65 5.90
C ILE A 52 -5.53 0.41 4.60
N THR A 53 -6.74 -0.11 4.73
CA THR A 53 -7.66 -0.41 3.63
C THR A 53 -8.93 0.41 3.76
N LYS A 54 -9.67 0.60 2.65
CA LYS A 54 -10.95 1.31 2.67
C LYS A 54 -12.00 0.70 3.62
N ASN A 55 -11.87 -0.56 4.01
CA ASN A 55 -12.85 -1.27 4.85
C ASN A 55 -12.47 -1.24 6.35
N ASP A 56 -11.33 -0.63 6.71
CA ASP A 56 -10.92 -0.57 8.09
C ASP A 56 -11.83 0.31 8.96
N LEU A 57 -12.04 -0.11 10.20
CA LEU A 57 -12.69 0.71 11.23
C LEU A 57 -11.67 1.72 11.77
N ILE A 58 -11.94 3.01 11.57
CA ILE A 58 -11.03 4.11 11.95
C ILE A 58 -10.65 4.03 13.42
N LYS A 59 -11.62 3.94 14.34
CA LYS A 59 -11.38 3.87 15.79
C LYS A 59 -10.45 2.71 16.18
N ARG A 60 -10.64 1.54 15.56
CA ARG A 60 -9.79 0.36 15.82
C ARG A 60 -8.34 0.62 15.39
N ARG A 61 -8.15 1.22 14.20
CA ARG A 61 -6.82 1.51 13.66
C ARG A 61 -6.12 2.62 14.41
N VAL A 62 -6.80 3.71 14.76
CA VAL A 62 -6.25 4.78 15.60
C VAL A 62 -5.71 4.19 16.91
N ASN A 63 -6.52 3.39 17.63
CA ASN A 63 -6.09 2.76 18.88
C ASN A 63 -4.89 1.81 18.68
N GLN A 64 -4.86 1.07 17.56
CA GLN A 64 -3.72 0.20 17.24
C GLN A 64 -2.44 1.01 16.99
N VAL A 65 -2.55 2.11 16.23
CA VAL A 65 -1.41 2.97 15.90
C VAL A 65 -0.85 3.62 17.15
N ILE A 66 -1.69 4.21 18.00
CA ILE A 66 -1.24 4.86 19.25
C ILE A 66 -0.48 3.85 20.12
N LYS A 67 -1.07 2.68 20.39
CA LYS A 67 -0.42 1.63 21.19
C LYS A 67 0.91 1.19 20.61
N GLN A 68 1.00 1.03 19.29
CA GLN A 68 2.25 0.64 18.65
C GLN A 68 3.27 1.78 18.65
N LEU A 69 2.83 3.03 18.51
CA LEU A 69 3.74 4.18 18.56
C LEU A 69 4.33 4.35 19.97
N GLU A 70 3.53 4.16 21.03
CA GLU A 70 4.00 4.23 22.43
C GLU A 70 5.10 3.19 22.74
N VAL A 71 4.99 1.97 22.18
CA VAL A 71 5.94 0.88 22.43
C VAL A 71 7.19 0.98 21.57
N ASN A 72 7.04 1.45 20.33
CA ASN A 72 8.08 1.34 19.31
C ASN A 72 8.72 2.68 18.95
N HIS A 73 8.09 3.79 19.36
CA HIS A 73 8.45 5.18 19.04
C HIS A 73 8.47 5.51 17.55
N GLN A 74 8.26 4.53 16.67
CA GLN A 74 8.15 4.70 15.24
C GLN A 74 7.19 3.66 14.67
N ILE A 75 6.46 4.05 13.62
CA ILE A 75 5.56 3.13 12.92
C ILE A 75 5.37 3.53 11.46
N LEU A 76 5.45 2.55 10.57
CA LEU A 76 5.10 2.72 9.16
C LEU A 76 3.64 2.35 8.91
N LEU A 77 2.90 3.31 8.36
CA LEU A 77 1.54 3.17 7.86
C LEU A 77 1.56 3.24 6.33
N THR A 78 0.76 2.41 5.66
CA THR A 78 0.70 2.42 4.20
C THR A 78 -0.71 2.14 3.68
N ALA A 79 -1.07 2.80 2.59
CA ALA A 79 -2.34 2.58 1.89
C ALA A 79 -2.18 2.70 0.38
N LYS A 80 -2.93 1.86 -0.35
CA LYS A 80 -3.00 1.86 -1.81
C LYS A 80 -4.32 2.43 -2.29
N SER A 81 -4.28 3.34 -3.28
CA SER A 81 -5.43 3.86 -4.00
C SER A 81 -6.56 4.35 -3.06
N ASN A 82 -7.73 3.73 -3.10
CA ASN A 82 -8.91 4.11 -2.30
C ASN A 82 -8.75 3.94 -0.78
N GLY A 83 -7.67 3.32 -0.30
CA GLY A 83 -7.33 3.31 1.13
C GLY A 83 -6.69 4.63 1.61
N ILE A 84 -6.12 5.43 0.71
CA ILE A 84 -5.34 6.62 1.04
C ILE A 84 -6.14 7.67 1.83
N PRO A 85 -7.38 8.03 1.46
CA PRO A 85 -8.14 9.00 2.24
C PRO A 85 -8.35 8.56 3.70
N LYS A 86 -8.58 7.26 3.92
CA LYS A 86 -8.75 6.70 5.26
C LYS A 86 -7.44 6.69 6.06
N LEU A 87 -6.32 6.40 5.41
CA LEU A 87 -5.00 6.52 6.02
C LEU A 87 -4.75 7.93 6.52
N ILE A 88 -4.99 8.94 5.67
CA ILE A 88 -4.83 10.36 6.06
C ILE A 88 -5.70 10.67 7.27
N SER A 89 -6.99 10.31 7.25
CA SER A 89 -7.88 10.55 8.40
C SER A 89 -7.38 9.90 9.70
N ILE A 90 -6.87 8.67 9.62
CA ILE A 90 -6.31 7.98 10.79
C ILE A 90 -5.08 8.71 11.32
N VAL A 91 -4.17 9.12 10.44
CA VAL A 91 -2.94 9.83 10.82
C VAL A 91 -3.26 11.16 11.48
N GLU A 92 -4.16 11.96 10.90
CA GLU A 92 -4.55 13.24 11.50
C GLU A 92 -5.14 13.04 12.91
N ILE A 93 -6.01 12.05 13.10
CA ILE A 93 -6.58 11.74 14.43
C ILE A 93 -5.52 11.24 15.42
N VAL A 94 -4.50 10.52 14.96
CA VAL A 94 -3.39 10.08 15.81
C VAL A 94 -2.55 11.30 16.23
N LYS A 95 -2.22 12.19 15.29
CA LYS A 95 -1.46 13.42 15.56
C LYS A 95 -2.15 14.38 16.52
N THR A 96 -3.48 14.35 16.64
CA THR A 96 -4.16 15.15 17.68
C THR A 96 -3.99 14.59 19.10
N GLN A 97 -3.58 13.33 19.23
CA GLN A 97 -3.42 12.63 20.51
C GLN A 97 -1.95 12.37 20.88
N THR A 98 -1.04 12.51 19.92
CA THR A 98 0.39 12.26 20.10
C THR A 98 1.20 13.46 19.61
N LYS A 99 2.49 13.52 19.95
CA LYS A 99 3.41 14.54 19.41
C LYS A 99 4.23 13.98 18.23
N ALA A 100 3.63 13.06 17.48
CA ALA A 100 4.33 12.35 16.42
C ALA A 100 4.69 13.28 15.25
N GLU A 101 5.94 13.22 14.85
CA GLU A 101 6.42 13.76 13.59
C GLU A 101 6.03 12.84 12.43
N GLN A 102 5.82 13.44 11.26
CA GLN A 102 5.34 12.73 10.08
C GLN A 102 6.33 12.83 8.92
N TYR A 103 6.63 11.69 8.32
CA TYR A 103 7.40 11.60 7.08
C TYR A 103 6.56 10.87 6.04
N ASN A 104 6.41 11.48 4.86
CA ASN A 104 5.56 10.97 3.78
C ASN A 104 6.39 10.50 2.60
N SER A 105 6.03 9.37 1.99
CA SER A 105 6.56 8.96 0.70
C SER A 105 5.47 8.43 -0.21
N MET A 106 5.54 8.79 -1.49
CA MET A 106 4.60 8.35 -2.52
C MET A 106 5.27 7.42 -3.52
N GLN A 107 4.60 6.31 -3.81
CA GLN A 107 5.03 5.31 -4.77
C GLN A 107 3.88 4.95 -5.72
N ARG A 108 4.20 4.20 -6.78
CA ARG A 108 3.20 3.66 -7.71
C ARG A 108 3.38 2.16 -7.80
N SER A 109 2.28 1.42 -7.69
CA SER A 109 2.24 -0.01 -7.98
C SER A 109 1.53 -0.25 -9.30
N LYS A 110 2.10 -1.14 -10.11
CA LYS A 110 1.39 -1.73 -11.24
C LYS A 110 0.20 -2.54 -10.71
N SER A 111 -0.91 -2.48 -11.43
CA SER A 111 -2.09 -3.30 -11.19
C SER A 111 -2.68 -3.71 -12.54
N TYR A 112 -3.13 -4.95 -12.62
CA TYR A 112 -3.80 -5.47 -13.82
C TYR A 112 -5.33 -5.37 -13.68
N THR A 113 -5.82 -5.00 -12.50
CA THR A 113 -7.23 -4.73 -12.26
C THR A 113 -7.57 -3.28 -12.58
N ASN A 114 -8.62 -3.07 -13.37
CA ASN A 114 -9.18 -1.74 -13.59
C ASN A 114 -9.75 -1.16 -12.27
N PRO A 115 -9.19 -0.03 -11.76
CA PRO A 115 -9.65 0.57 -10.51
C PRO A 115 -11.07 1.14 -10.58
N ASN A 116 -11.58 1.42 -11.78
CA ASN A 116 -12.92 1.99 -12.01
C ASN A 116 -13.97 0.91 -12.35
N TYR A 117 -13.68 -0.37 -12.12
CA TYR A 117 -14.61 -1.44 -12.41
C TYR A 117 -15.82 -1.41 -11.46
N ASN A 118 -16.93 -0.86 -11.95
CA ASN A 118 -18.23 -0.91 -11.28
C ASN A 118 -18.96 -2.18 -11.71
N HIS A 119 -19.04 -3.16 -10.79
CA HIS A 119 -19.75 -4.43 -11.03
C HIS A 119 -21.23 -4.24 -11.43
N ASN A 120 -21.83 -3.10 -11.06
CA ASN A 120 -23.24 -2.77 -11.29
C ASN A 120 -23.54 -2.19 -12.69
N LYS A 121 -22.54 -2.03 -13.58
CA LYS A 121 -22.75 -1.54 -14.96
C LYS A 121 -22.40 -2.59 -16.03
N SER A 122 -22.37 -3.87 -15.66
CA SER A 122 -22.15 -4.96 -16.62
C SER A 122 -23.42 -5.28 -17.41
N THR A 123 -23.85 -4.35 -18.25
CA THR A 123 -24.61 -4.69 -19.45
C THR A 123 -23.74 -4.40 -20.68
N LEU A 124 -23.33 -5.50 -21.33
CA LEU A 124 -23.05 -5.63 -22.76
C LEU A 124 -21.70 -5.29 -23.43
N LYS A 125 -20.65 -4.70 -22.82
CA LYS A 125 -19.46 -4.31 -23.63
C LYS A 125 -18.04 -4.71 -23.16
N GLN A 126 -17.87 -5.75 -22.34
CA GLN A 126 -16.52 -6.27 -22.03
C GLN A 126 -16.36 -7.79 -22.21
N LYS A 127 -17.19 -8.41 -23.06
CA LYS A 127 -17.11 -9.86 -23.34
C LYS A 127 -15.97 -10.27 -24.29
N SER A 128 -15.18 -9.37 -24.88
CA SER A 128 -14.27 -9.72 -25.99
C SER A 128 -12.76 -9.65 -25.72
N ASN A 129 -12.27 -9.12 -24.59
CA ASN A 129 -10.83 -8.81 -24.49
C ASN A 129 -10.06 -9.55 -23.38
N ILE A 130 -10.63 -10.61 -22.78
CA ILE A 130 -9.97 -11.36 -21.69
C ILE A 130 -9.57 -12.78 -22.11
N PHE A 131 -10.09 -13.32 -23.22
CA PHE A 131 -9.89 -14.74 -23.55
C PHE A 131 -9.94 -15.04 -25.06
N GLU A 132 -9.05 -14.43 -25.84
CA GLU A 132 -8.59 -15.02 -27.12
C GLU A 132 -7.08 -15.19 -26.99
N GLY A 133 -6.64 -16.39 -26.64
CA GLY A 133 -5.20 -16.67 -26.48
C GLY A 133 -4.84 -17.98 -25.79
N LEU A 134 -5.77 -18.91 -25.61
CA LEU A 134 -5.47 -20.22 -25.00
C LEU A 134 -5.96 -21.43 -25.82
N ASP A 135 -6.33 -21.23 -27.09
CA ASP A 135 -6.45 -22.32 -28.05
C ASP A 135 -5.36 -22.14 -29.10
N ALA A 136 -4.21 -22.77 -28.84
CA ALA A 136 -3.08 -22.86 -29.76
C ALA A 136 -3.32 -24.03 -30.71
N ASP A 137 -3.66 -23.71 -31.96
CA ASP A 137 -3.33 -24.48 -33.17
C ASP A 137 -3.62 -23.62 -34.41
N SER A 138 -3.01 -22.44 -34.50
CA SER A 138 -2.90 -21.72 -35.78
C SER A 138 -1.58 -20.96 -35.84
N GLU A 139 -0.73 -21.40 -36.77
CA GLU A 139 0.40 -20.66 -37.29
C GLU A 139 -0.14 -19.38 -37.94
N ASP A 140 0.01 -18.24 -37.27
CA ASP A 140 -0.14 -16.91 -37.88
C ASP A 140 0.75 -15.93 -37.10
N GLU A 141 1.98 -15.78 -37.59
CA GLU A 141 2.89 -14.69 -37.24
C GLU A 141 2.32 -13.38 -37.80
N ASP A 142 1.46 -12.68 -37.05
CA ASP A 142 1.28 -11.20 -37.11
C ASP A 142 0.13 -10.70 -36.21
N ARG A 143 -0.05 -11.25 -35.01
CA ARG A 143 -0.96 -10.63 -34.03
C ARG A 143 -0.19 -9.63 -33.16
N PRO A 144 -0.59 -8.34 -33.11
CA PRO A 144 0.00 -7.40 -32.17
C PRO A 144 -0.28 -7.93 -30.76
N LEU A 145 0.79 -8.29 -30.03
CA LEU A 145 0.73 -8.72 -28.64
C LEU A 145 -0.17 -7.76 -27.88
N HIS A 146 -1.37 -8.21 -27.52
CA HIS A 146 -2.31 -7.45 -26.71
C HIS A 146 -1.72 -7.35 -25.31
N THR A 147 -0.85 -6.36 -25.08
CA THR A 147 -0.33 -6.04 -23.76
C THR A 147 -1.52 -5.75 -22.85
N HIS A 148 -1.76 -6.61 -21.88
CA HIS A 148 -2.81 -6.41 -20.88
C HIS A 148 -2.73 -4.98 -20.33
N LYS A 149 -3.86 -4.27 -20.27
CA LYS A 149 -3.89 -2.90 -19.80
C LYS A 149 -3.41 -2.82 -18.35
N THR A 150 -2.22 -2.28 -18.13
CA THR A 150 -1.68 -2.03 -16.80
C THR A 150 -2.12 -0.68 -16.28
N PHE A 151 -2.56 -0.63 -15.03
CA PHE A 151 -2.88 0.59 -14.29
C PHE A 151 -1.76 0.90 -13.30
N GLN A 152 -1.54 2.18 -13.02
CA GLN A 152 -0.61 2.65 -12.00
C GLN A 152 -1.43 3.17 -10.81
N LEU A 153 -1.40 2.45 -9.70
CA LEU A 153 -2.12 2.80 -8.49
C LEU A 153 -1.16 3.52 -7.52
N PRO A 154 -1.56 4.67 -6.94
CA PRO A 154 -0.73 5.35 -5.95
C PRO A 154 -0.68 4.53 -4.66
N ILE A 155 0.47 4.55 -4.02
CA ILE A 155 0.71 4.07 -2.66
C ILE A 155 1.22 5.26 -1.86
N LEU A 156 0.59 5.53 -0.72
CA LEU A 156 1.05 6.50 0.26
C LEU A 156 1.62 5.73 1.45
N ASN A 157 2.88 6.02 1.76
CA ASN A 157 3.57 5.55 2.95
C ASN A 157 3.72 6.75 3.90
N ILE A 158 3.34 6.56 5.16
CA ILE A 158 3.48 7.56 6.23
C ILE A 158 4.22 6.90 7.38
N LEU A 159 5.39 7.43 7.69
CA LEU A 159 6.16 7.06 8.87
C LEU A 159 5.84 8.08 9.95
N LEU A 160 5.34 7.60 11.09
CA LEU A 160 5.16 8.40 12.30
C LEU A 160 6.28 8.08 13.28
N VAL A 161 6.85 9.13 13.86
CA VAL A 161 7.97 9.04 14.81
C VAL A 161 7.66 9.89 16.02
N GLU A 162 7.70 9.32 17.21
CA GLU A 162 7.52 10.06 18.44
C GLU A 162 8.88 10.59 18.92
N PRO A 163 9.04 11.92 19.06
CA PRO A 163 10.31 12.51 19.46
C PRO A 163 10.63 12.12 20.91
N GLN A 164 11.83 11.53 21.11
CA GLN A 164 12.33 11.21 22.45
C GLN A 164 13.10 12.39 23.07
N ALA A 165 13.02 12.51 24.39
CA ALA A 165 13.72 13.56 25.14
C ALA A 165 15.24 13.44 24.93
N GLY A 166 15.86 14.54 24.46
CA GLY A 166 17.31 14.62 24.26
C GLY A 166 17.81 14.16 22.89
N GLN A 167 16.92 13.76 21.97
CA GLN A 167 17.29 13.47 20.58
C GLN A 167 16.97 14.64 19.65
N PRO A 168 17.72 14.80 18.54
CA PRO A 168 17.43 15.85 17.56
C PRO A 168 16.01 15.67 17.00
N GLN A 169 15.17 16.70 17.14
CA GLN A 169 13.77 16.79 16.66
C GLN A 169 13.59 16.64 15.13
N ARG A 170 14.67 16.38 14.37
CA ARG A 170 14.60 16.29 12.92
C ARG A 170 15.59 15.26 12.43
N GLN A 171 15.08 14.11 11.99
CA GLN A 171 15.87 13.18 11.20
C GLN A 171 15.99 13.74 9.78
N LYS A 172 17.14 14.35 9.50
CA LYS A 172 17.31 15.18 8.29
C LYS A 172 17.43 14.39 6.99
N ASP A 173 17.69 13.09 7.01
CA ASP A 173 18.02 12.35 5.79
C ASP A 173 17.20 11.06 5.65
N LEU A 174 16.02 11.20 5.06
CA LEU A 174 15.29 10.11 4.41
C LEU A 174 15.12 10.44 2.92
N PRO A 175 15.96 9.88 2.03
CA PRO A 175 15.83 10.16 0.60
C PRO A 175 14.46 9.67 0.11
N ARG A 176 13.73 10.53 -0.63
CA ARG A 176 12.37 10.28 -1.15
C ARG A 176 11.25 10.33 -0.10
N TRP A 177 11.54 10.85 1.09
CA TRP A 177 10.53 11.19 2.09
C TRP A 177 10.42 12.69 2.26
N THR A 178 9.21 13.17 2.50
CA THR A 178 8.90 14.57 2.78
C THR A 178 8.45 14.68 4.21
N TYR A 179 9.17 15.45 5.02
CA TYR A 179 8.78 15.78 6.37
C TYR A 179 7.57 16.71 6.39
N GLN A 180 6.69 16.53 7.38
CA GLN A 180 5.52 17.36 7.62
C GLN A 180 5.38 17.60 9.14
N ASP A 181 5.36 18.88 9.53
CA ASP A 181 5.05 19.32 10.89
C ASP A 181 3.60 18.97 11.30
#